data_AF-A0A6I3D340-F1
#
_entry.id   AF-A0A6I3D340-F1
#
_cell.length_a   1.000
_cell.length_b   1.000
_cell.length_c   1.000
_cell.angle_alpha   90.00
_cell.angle_beta   90.00
_cell.angle_gamma   90.00
#
_symmetry.space_group_name_H-M   'P 1'
#
loop_
_entity.id
_entity.type
_entity.pdbx_description
1 polymer ?
#
loop_
_entity_poly.entity_id
_entity_poly.type
_entity_poly.pdbx_seq_one_letter_code
_entity_poly.pdbx_strand_id
1 'polypeptide(L)'
;MPSTTVNVHVPGNHLMTGLLGQRDELLLLIEDAFPEADVHVRGNEITVSGDQAGTVGKLFEELVVLLQQGQVLEPVSVRRSIEMVKADERPSEVLTTDVLRSARGRMVRPKTSGQKRYIDAIRKNIVTFGVGPAGTGKSWLAVAMAVQALQAKEVDRIILTRPAVEA
;
A
#
# COMPACT_ATOMS: atom_id res chain seq x y z
N MET A 1 10.78 14.80 -28.51
CA MET A 1 9.86 13.65 -28.64
C MET A 1 8.49 14.10 -28.19
N PRO A 2 7.36 13.58 -28.72
CA PRO A 2 6.05 13.98 -28.20
C PRO A 2 5.98 13.56 -26.72
N SER A 3 5.77 14.52 -25.82
CA SER A 3 5.59 14.24 -24.41
C SER A 3 4.29 13.46 -24.23
N THR A 4 4.33 12.35 -23.49
CA THR A 4 3.12 11.60 -23.16
C THR A 4 2.26 12.48 -22.25
N THR A 5 0.95 12.52 -22.48
CA THR A 5 0.00 13.22 -21.61
C THR A 5 -1.07 12.25 -21.13
N VAL A 6 -1.32 12.23 -19.82
CA VAL A 6 -2.32 11.41 -19.15
C VAL A 6 -3.25 12.31 -18.36
N ASN A 7 -4.55 12.06 -18.46
CA ASN A 7 -5.56 12.75 -17.67
C ASN A 7 -6.17 11.78 -16.68
N VAL A 8 -6.14 12.12 -15.39
CA VAL A 8 -6.76 11.38 -14.31
C VAL A 8 -7.96 12.18 -13.81
N HIS A 9 -9.13 11.55 -13.82
CA HIS A 9 -10.37 12.15 -13.31
C HIS A 9 -10.65 11.65 -11.89
N VAL A 10 -10.74 12.56 -10.93
CA VAL A 10 -11.06 12.24 -9.55
C VAL A 10 -12.58 12.30 -9.35
N PRO A 11 -13.23 11.21 -8.92
CA PRO A 11 -14.69 11.08 -8.94
C PRO A 11 -15.44 12.02 -7.97
N GLY A 12 -14.75 12.74 -7.09
CA GLY A 12 -15.37 13.75 -6.26
C GLY A 12 -14.38 14.76 -5.67
N ASN A 13 -14.75 16.04 -5.69
CA ASN A 13 -13.90 17.14 -5.19
C ASN A 13 -13.49 16.97 -3.72
N HIS A 14 -14.29 16.28 -2.92
CA HIS A 14 -13.99 16.00 -1.52
C HIS A 14 -12.74 15.12 -1.32
N LEU A 15 -12.35 14.34 -2.34
CA LEU A 15 -11.13 13.53 -2.31
C LEU A 15 -9.87 14.35 -2.60
N MET A 16 -9.99 15.49 -3.30
CA MET A 16 -8.85 16.30 -3.73
C MET A 16 -8.01 16.78 -2.56
N THR A 17 -8.65 17.24 -1.47
CA THR A 17 -7.92 17.68 -0.27
C THR A 17 -7.08 16.55 0.35
N GLY A 18 -7.61 15.32 0.36
CA GLY A 18 -6.88 14.16 0.86
C GLY A 18 -5.80 13.67 -0.12
N LEU A 19 -6.00 13.88 -1.42
CA LEU A 19 -5.09 13.46 -2.48
C LEU A 19 -3.86 14.36 -2.59
N LEU A 20 -4.06 15.68 -2.52
CA LEU A 20 -2.98 16.68 -2.61
C LEU A 20 -2.31 16.93 -1.26
N GLY A 21 -3.03 16.69 -0.15
CA GLY A 21 -2.56 16.94 1.20
C GLY A 21 -2.71 18.41 1.63
N GLN A 22 -2.34 18.70 2.87
CA GLN A 22 -2.37 20.09 3.36
C GLN A 22 -1.30 20.91 2.66
N ARG A 23 -1.68 22.06 2.09
CA ARG A 23 -0.77 22.94 1.34
C ARG A 23 -0.01 22.19 0.23
N ASP A 24 -0.69 21.24 -0.40
CA ASP A 24 -0.17 20.42 -1.50
C ASP A 24 1.06 19.57 -1.14
N GLU A 25 1.27 19.25 0.14
CA GLU A 25 2.46 18.52 0.61
C GLU A 25 2.64 17.14 -0.04
N LEU A 26 1.53 16.45 -0.41
CA LEU A 26 1.59 15.14 -1.06
C LEU A 26 1.80 15.29 -2.57
N LEU A 27 1.27 16.36 -3.17
CA LEU A 27 1.55 16.70 -4.57
C LEU A 27 3.03 17.02 -4.76
N LEU A 28 3.60 17.90 -3.92
CA LEU A 28 5.02 18.25 -3.95
C LEU A 28 5.91 17.02 -3.77
N LEU A 29 5.52 16.11 -2.87
CA LEU A 29 6.22 14.83 -2.70
C LEU A 29 6.21 13.96 -3.96
N ILE A 30 5.10 13.96 -4.71
CA ILE A 30 5.00 13.22 -5.98
C ILE A 30 5.86 13.90 -7.04
N GLU A 31 5.79 15.22 -7.19
CA GLU A 31 6.59 16.00 -8.14
C GLU A 31 8.11 15.81 -7.89
N ASP A 32 8.54 15.88 -6.63
CA ASP A 32 9.93 15.62 -6.22
C ASP A 32 10.41 14.20 -6.60
N ALA A 33 9.50 13.22 -6.59
CA ALA A 33 9.82 11.83 -6.90
C ALA A 33 9.83 11.51 -8.40
N PHE A 34 9.25 12.40 -9.23
CA PHE A 34 9.11 12.27 -10.68
C PHE A 34 9.41 13.61 -11.38
N PRO A 35 10.68 14.08 -11.35
CA PRO A 35 11.04 15.40 -11.88
C PRO A 35 10.89 15.55 -13.41
N GLU A 36 10.68 14.44 -14.12
CA GLU A 36 10.42 14.40 -15.57
C GLU A 36 8.92 14.39 -15.92
N ALA A 37 8.05 14.59 -14.93
CA ALA A 37 6.61 14.71 -15.10
C ALA A 37 6.13 16.07 -14.58
N ASP A 38 5.48 16.84 -15.44
CA ASP A 38 4.73 18.03 -15.08
C ASP A 38 3.32 17.64 -14.67
N VAL A 39 2.90 18.01 -13.46
CA VAL A 39 1.55 17.74 -12.94
C VAL A 39 0.77 19.06 -12.86
N HIS A 40 -0.42 19.09 -13.47
CA HIS A 40 -1.33 20.22 -13.40
C HIS A 40 -2.67 19.79 -12.84
N VAL A 41 -3.12 20.45 -11.77
CA VAL A 41 -4.39 20.14 -11.10
C VAL A 41 -5.39 21.25 -11.37
N ARG A 42 -6.56 20.89 -11.89
CA ARG A 42 -7.68 21.81 -12.12
C ARG A 42 -9.00 21.19 -11.71
N GLY A 43 -9.58 21.68 -10.61
CA GLY A 43 -10.81 21.11 -10.08
C GLY A 43 -10.60 19.68 -9.60
N ASN A 44 -11.22 18.71 -10.27
CA ASN A 44 -11.04 17.28 -10.04
C ASN A 44 -10.35 16.55 -11.20
N GLU A 45 -9.70 17.29 -12.09
CA GLU A 45 -8.86 16.74 -13.15
C GLU A 45 -7.39 16.98 -12.83
N ILE A 46 -6.60 15.94 -13.00
CA ILE A 46 -5.14 15.97 -12.89
C ILE A 46 -4.60 15.60 -14.26
N THR A 47 -3.94 16.56 -14.91
CA THR A 47 -3.23 16.35 -16.16
C THR A 47 -1.75 16.15 -15.82
N VAL A 48 -1.17 15.08 -16.33
CA VAL A 48 0.26 14.79 -16.18
C VAL A 48 0.88 14.71 -17.56
N SER A 49 1.97 15.43 -17.78
CA SER A 49 2.73 15.39 -19.04
C SER A 49 4.20 15.11 -18.81
N GLY A 50 4.84 14.41 -19.75
CA GLY A 50 6.28 14.08 -19.67
C GLY A 50 6.54 12.59 -19.85
N ASP A 51 7.80 12.18 -19.68
CA ASP A 51 8.23 10.81 -19.95
C ASP A 51 7.71 9.82 -18.90
N GLN A 52 7.48 10.32 -17.67
CA GLN A 52 6.96 9.53 -16.55
C GLN A 52 5.43 9.68 -16.36
N ALA A 53 4.72 10.33 -17.29
CA ALA A 53 3.30 10.63 -17.17
C ALA A 53 2.42 9.39 -16.95
N GLY A 54 2.74 8.27 -17.60
CA GLY A 54 2.01 7.00 -17.41
C GLY A 54 2.12 6.45 -15.98
N THR A 55 3.33 6.50 -15.40
CA THR A 55 3.60 6.01 -14.04
C THR A 55 2.95 6.89 -12.99
N VAL A 56 3.04 8.21 -13.16
CA VAL A 56 2.40 9.18 -12.25
C VAL A 56 0.87 9.13 -12.36
N GLY A 57 0.33 8.96 -13.56
CA GLY A 57 -1.11 8.74 -13.76
C GLY A 57 -1.63 7.52 -13.00
N LYS A 58 -0.96 6.37 -13.15
CA LYS A 58 -1.24 5.15 -12.37
C LYS A 58 -1.17 5.39 -10.86
N LEU A 59 -0.18 6.15 -10.40
CA LEU A 59 -0.06 6.49 -8.98
C LEU A 59 -1.29 7.26 -8.49
N PHE A 60 -1.73 8.29 -9.20
CA PHE A 60 -2.93 9.04 -8.82
C PHE A 60 -4.18 8.17 -8.81
N GLU A 61 -4.37 7.31 -9.81
CA GLU A 61 -5.47 6.34 -9.83
C GLU A 61 -5.46 5.44 -8.59
N GLU A 62 -4.30 4.89 -8.22
CA GLU A 62 -4.15 4.03 -7.04
C GLU A 62 -4.38 4.79 -5.73
N LEU A 63 -3.91 6.04 -5.62
CA LEU A 63 -4.15 6.89 -4.45
C LEU A 63 -5.64 7.26 -4.31
N VAL A 64 -6.35 7.49 -5.42
CA VAL A 64 -7.80 7.71 -5.43
C VAL A 64 -8.52 6.47 -4.91
N VAL A 65 -8.14 5.27 -5.35
CA VAL A 65 -8.73 4.02 -4.85
C VAL A 65 -8.50 3.86 -3.34
N LEU A 66 -7.30 4.17 -2.84
CA LEU A 66 -7.02 4.15 -1.40
C LEU A 66 -7.95 5.08 -0.60
N LEU A 67 -8.13 6.32 -1.07
CA LEU A 67 -9.02 7.30 -0.44
C LEU A 67 -10.48 6.83 -0.46
N GLN A 68 -10.96 6.31 -1.59
CA GLN A 68 -12.32 5.76 -1.71
C GLN A 68 -12.56 4.57 -0.77
N GLN A 69 -11.52 3.80 -0.47
CA GLN A 69 -11.55 2.71 0.51
C GLN A 69 -11.36 3.20 1.97
N GLY A 70 -11.43 4.52 2.19
CA GLY A 70 -11.38 5.14 3.53
C GLY A 70 -9.98 5.20 4.12
N GLN A 71 -8.92 5.01 3.32
CA GLN A 71 -7.55 5.20 3.80
C GLN A 71 -7.24 6.70 3.89
N VAL A 72 -6.53 7.08 4.94
CA VAL A 72 -5.93 8.41 5.06
C VAL A 72 -4.56 8.36 4.41
N LEU A 73 -4.30 9.25 3.46
CA LEU A 73 -2.99 9.38 2.83
C LEU A 73 -2.09 10.24 3.71
N GLU A 74 -0.93 9.69 4.06
CA GLU A 74 0.13 10.35 4.79
C GLU A 74 1.42 10.32 3.95
N PRO A 75 2.39 11.22 4.18
CA PRO A 75 3.64 11.25 3.40
C PRO A 75 4.39 9.90 3.40
N VAL A 76 4.26 9.11 4.46
CA VAL A 76 4.87 7.77 4.54
C VAL A 76 4.15 6.74 3.66
N SER A 77 2.82 6.81 3.54
CA SER A 77 2.06 5.89 2.68
C SER A 77 2.24 6.26 1.22
N VAL A 78 2.24 7.56 0.88
CA VAL A 78 2.47 8.02 -0.50
C VAL A 78 3.88 7.65 -0.98
N ARG A 79 4.93 7.83 -0.16
CA ARG A 79 6.28 7.34 -0.49
C ARG A 79 6.31 5.85 -0.81
N ARG A 80 5.59 5.01 -0.05
CA ARG A 80 5.51 3.59 -0.36
C ARG A 80 4.74 3.31 -1.66
N SER A 81 3.66 4.04 -1.91
CA SER A 81 2.90 3.93 -3.16
C SER A 81 3.76 4.30 -4.37
N ILE A 82 4.61 5.32 -4.26
CA ILE A 82 5.58 5.70 -5.28
C ILE A 82 6.55 4.54 -5.58
N GLU A 83 7.16 3.96 -4.54
CA GLU A 83 8.08 2.83 -4.71
C GLU A 83 7.39 1.60 -5.34
N MET A 84 6.14 1.33 -4.93
CA MET A 84 5.34 0.22 -5.48
C MET A 84 5.02 0.44 -6.96
N VAL A 85 4.55 1.62 -7.36
CA VAL A 85 4.20 1.89 -8.76
C VAL A 85 5.46 1.92 -9.66
N LYS A 86 6.61 2.38 -9.14
CA LYS A 86 7.90 2.26 -9.83
C LYS A 86 8.33 0.80 -10.05
N ALA A 87 7.89 -0.11 -9.18
CA ALA A 87 8.09 -1.55 -9.30
C ALA A 87 6.96 -2.27 -10.08
N ASP A 88 6.04 -1.53 -10.72
CA ASP A 88 4.83 -2.04 -11.39
C ASP A 88 3.92 -2.89 -10.46
N GLU A 89 3.90 -2.54 -9.17
CA GLU A 89 3.01 -3.09 -8.16
C GLU A 89 1.84 -2.14 -7.88
N ARG A 90 0.71 -2.68 -7.42
CA ARG A 90 -0.52 -1.91 -7.14
C ARG A 90 -0.66 -1.60 -5.64
N PRO A 91 -0.45 -0.34 -5.21
CA PRO A 91 -0.55 0.04 -3.79
C PRO A 91 -1.91 -0.26 -3.18
N SER A 92 -3.01 -0.06 -3.92
CA SER A 92 -4.37 -0.33 -3.43
C SER A 92 -4.52 -1.78 -2.99
N GLU A 93 -4.05 -2.75 -3.78
CA GLU A 93 -4.16 -4.16 -3.43
C GLU A 93 -3.33 -4.55 -2.20
N VAL A 94 -2.25 -3.82 -1.91
CA VAL A 94 -1.38 -4.10 -0.76
C VAL A 94 -1.92 -3.41 0.49
N LEU A 95 -2.09 -2.09 0.43
CA LEU A 95 -2.31 -1.25 1.61
C LEU A 95 -3.73 -1.35 2.17
N THR A 96 -4.67 -1.96 1.44
CA THR A 96 -6.02 -2.24 1.92
C THR A 96 -6.27 -3.71 2.24
N THR A 97 -5.24 -4.57 2.12
CA THR A 97 -5.33 -5.94 2.61
C THR A 97 -5.39 -5.93 4.14
N ASP A 98 -6.55 -6.31 4.68
CA ASP A 98 -6.73 -6.48 6.11
C ASP A 98 -6.37 -7.89 6.57
N VAL A 99 -5.63 -7.96 7.68
CA VAL A 99 -5.26 -9.21 8.35
C VAL A 99 -6.03 -9.37 9.65
N LEU A 100 -5.86 -8.41 10.56
CA LEU A 100 -6.41 -8.50 11.91
C LEU A 100 -6.67 -7.10 12.46
N ARG A 101 -7.80 -6.91 13.15
CA ARG A 101 -7.99 -5.76 14.03
C ARG A 101 -7.39 -6.11 15.39
N SER A 102 -6.29 -5.45 15.77
CA SER A 102 -5.68 -5.68 17.08
C SER A 102 -6.63 -5.26 18.22
N ALA A 103 -6.42 -5.81 19.41
CA ALA A 103 -7.18 -5.45 20.62
C ALA A 103 -7.12 -3.95 20.96
N ARG A 104 -6.11 -3.22 20.47
CA ARG A 104 -5.96 -1.76 20.63
C ARG A 104 -6.58 -0.96 19.48
N GLY A 105 -7.43 -1.58 18.66
CA GLY A 105 -8.12 -0.95 17.53
C GLY A 105 -7.27 -0.73 16.27
N ARG A 106 -5.94 -0.87 16.33
CA ARG A 106 -5.06 -0.73 15.16
C ARG A 106 -5.18 -1.93 14.24
N MET A 107 -5.33 -1.66 12.94
CA MET A 107 -5.29 -2.68 11.88
C MET A 107 -3.86 -3.20 11.69
N VAL A 108 -3.74 -4.52 11.57
CA VAL A 108 -2.55 -5.18 11.04
C VAL A 108 -2.76 -5.36 9.54
N ARG A 109 -1.85 -4.80 8.74
CA ARG A 109 -1.87 -4.85 7.28
C ARG A 109 -0.45 -5.02 6.74
N PRO A 110 -0.26 -5.61 5.55
CA PRO A 110 1.03 -5.56 4.88
C PRO A 110 1.35 -4.12 4.49
N LYS A 111 2.64 -3.79 4.58
CA LYS A 111 3.20 -2.48 4.19
C LYS A 111 4.01 -2.55 2.91
N THR A 112 4.30 -3.76 2.45
CA THR A 112 5.06 -4.03 1.23
C THR A 112 4.40 -5.16 0.47
N SER A 113 4.62 -5.22 -0.83
CA SER A 113 4.08 -6.29 -1.67
C SER A 113 4.65 -7.66 -1.30
N GLY A 114 5.90 -7.73 -0.83
CA GLY A 114 6.47 -8.95 -0.26
C GLY A 114 5.69 -9.44 0.96
N GLN A 115 5.23 -8.54 1.83
CA GLN A 115 4.37 -8.90 2.96
C GLN A 115 2.98 -9.36 2.50
N LYS A 116 2.39 -8.73 1.48
CA LYS A 116 1.12 -9.19 0.88
C LYS A 116 1.29 -10.61 0.31
N ARG A 117 2.33 -10.85 -0.50
CA ARG A 117 2.65 -12.18 -1.05
C ARG A 117 2.81 -13.23 0.06
N TYR A 118 3.44 -12.87 1.17
CA TYR A 118 3.58 -13.76 2.32
C TYR A 118 2.22 -14.11 2.97
N ILE A 119 1.35 -13.13 3.17
CA ILE A 119 -0.02 -13.35 3.68
C ILE A 119 -0.82 -14.23 2.72
N ASP A 120 -0.77 -13.94 1.42
CA ASP A 120 -1.47 -14.71 0.41
C ASP A 120 -0.97 -16.16 0.35
N ALA A 121 0.34 -16.37 0.54
CA ALA A 121 0.91 -17.71 0.62
C ALA A 121 0.37 -18.48 1.82
N ILE A 122 0.28 -17.86 3.01
CA ILE A 122 -0.32 -18.48 4.20
C ILE A 122 -1.78 -18.88 3.94
N ARG A 123 -2.57 -18.03 3.28
CA ARG A 123 -3.99 -18.31 2.98
C ARG A 123 -4.19 -19.46 2.00
N LYS A 124 -3.27 -19.62 1.04
CA LYS A 124 -3.41 -20.58 -0.07
C LYS A 124 -2.76 -21.92 0.18
N ASN A 125 -1.90 -22.04 1.20
CA ASN A 125 -1.09 -23.24 1.42
C ASN A 125 -1.21 -23.73 2.88
N ILE A 126 -1.19 -25.04 3.06
CA ILE A 126 -1.19 -25.67 4.40
C ILE A 126 0.11 -25.34 5.16
N VAL A 127 1.24 -25.30 4.45
CA VAL A 127 2.56 -25.00 5.01
C VAL A 127 3.21 -23.87 4.21
N THR A 128 3.72 -22.85 4.91
CA THR A 128 4.41 -21.71 4.29
C THR A 128 5.72 -21.43 5.02
N PHE A 129 6.83 -21.36 4.28
CA PHE A 129 8.13 -20.96 4.81
C PHE A 129 8.35 -19.45 4.60
N GLY A 130 8.45 -18.69 5.68
CA GLY A 130 8.79 -17.27 5.63
C GLY A 130 10.29 -17.06 5.76
N VAL A 131 10.98 -16.81 4.64
CA VAL A 131 12.43 -16.53 4.62
C VAL A 131 12.69 -15.05 4.38
N GLY A 132 13.61 -14.46 5.12
CA GLY A 132 14.05 -13.08 4.90
C GLY A 132 14.70 -12.43 6.12
N PRO A 133 15.30 -11.23 5.97
CA PRO A 133 16.05 -10.55 7.03
C PRO A 133 15.23 -10.29 8.30
N ALA A 134 15.92 -10.01 9.41
CA ALA A 134 15.27 -9.55 10.64
C ALA A 134 14.44 -8.27 10.38
N GLY A 135 13.33 -8.10 11.11
CA GLY A 135 12.49 -6.90 11.01
C GLY A 135 11.52 -6.85 9.81
N THR A 136 11.53 -7.81 8.89
CA THR A 136 10.63 -7.80 7.71
C THR A 136 9.19 -8.22 7.97
N GLY A 137 8.84 -8.54 9.22
CA GLY A 137 7.46 -8.81 9.64
C GLY A 137 7.00 -10.26 9.49
N LYS A 138 7.87 -11.21 9.14
CA LYS A 138 7.55 -12.64 8.95
C LYS A 138 6.79 -13.24 10.15
N SER A 139 7.40 -13.25 11.34
CA SER A 139 6.76 -13.80 12.54
C SER A 139 5.55 -12.98 12.97
N TRP A 140 5.61 -11.66 12.85
CA TRP A 140 4.51 -10.76 13.24
C TRP A 140 3.24 -11.01 12.42
N LEU A 141 3.37 -11.07 11.08
CA LEU A 141 2.25 -11.30 10.18
C LEU A 141 1.71 -12.74 10.29
N ALA A 142 2.58 -13.73 10.47
CA ALA A 142 2.16 -15.11 10.73
C ALA A 142 1.31 -15.22 12.00
N VAL A 143 1.75 -14.59 13.08
CA VAL A 143 1.00 -14.56 14.34
C VAL A 143 -0.32 -13.82 14.17
N ALA A 144 -0.35 -12.70 13.44
CA ALA A 144 -1.59 -11.97 13.17
C ALA A 144 -2.61 -12.83 12.38
N MET A 145 -2.15 -13.55 11.36
CA MET A 145 -2.98 -14.51 10.61
C MET A 145 -3.48 -15.65 11.50
N ALA A 146 -2.63 -16.22 12.36
CA ALA A 146 -3.03 -17.29 13.28
C ALA A 146 -4.09 -16.82 14.29
N VAL A 147 -3.93 -15.60 14.83
CA VAL A 147 -4.92 -14.99 15.73
C VAL A 147 -6.24 -14.72 15.02
N GLN A 148 -6.20 -14.26 13.76
CA GLN A 148 -7.40 -14.08 12.95
C GLN A 148 -8.13 -15.41 12.74
N ALA A 149 -7.42 -16.49 12.37
CA ALA A 149 -8.00 -17.82 12.21
C ALA A 149 -8.62 -18.35 13.51
N LEU A 150 -7.97 -18.13 14.65
CA LEU A 150 -8.51 -18.49 15.97
C LEU A 150 -9.81 -17.72 16.29
N GLN A 151 -9.83 -16.41 16.03
CA GLN A 151 -11.02 -15.57 16.24
C GLN A 151 -12.18 -15.94 15.30
N ALA A 152 -11.86 -16.33 14.07
CA ALA A 152 -12.81 -16.84 13.09
C ALA A 152 -13.29 -18.28 13.38
N LYS A 153 -12.74 -18.93 14.43
CA LYS A 153 -12.99 -20.34 14.78
C LYS A 153 -12.62 -21.33 13.67
N GLU A 154 -11.66 -20.97 12.83
CA GLU A 154 -11.08 -21.86 11.81
C GLU A 154 -10.10 -22.86 12.45
N VAL A 155 -9.58 -22.53 13.64
CA VAL A 155 -8.68 -23.37 14.45
C VAL A 155 -9.03 -23.27 15.94
N ASP A 156 -8.76 -24.32 16.72
CA ASP A 156 -9.04 -24.35 18.16
C ASP A 156 -7.92 -23.79 19.04
N ARG A 157 -6.67 -23.82 18.56
CA ARG A 157 -5.49 -23.40 19.32
C ARG A 157 -4.34 -22.94 18.43
N ILE A 158 -3.51 -22.05 18.95
CA ILE A 158 -2.27 -21.58 18.32
C ILE A 158 -1.08 -22.17 19.10
N ILE A 159 -0.12 -22.76 18.40
CA ILE A 159 1.13 -23.24 18.99
C ILE A 159 2.27 -22.37 18.46
N LEU A 160 2.98 -21.69 19.35
CA LEU A 160 4.17 -20.89 19.01
C LEU A 160 5.40 -21.59 19.60
N THR A 161 6.39 -21.86 18.76
CA THR A 161 7.64 -22.46 19.17
C THR A 161 8.82 -21.67 18.63
N ARG A 162 9.93 -21.69 19.37
CA ARG A 162 11.23 -21.17 18.94
C ARG A 162 12.32 -22.15 19.36
N PRO A 163 13.36 -22.37 18.53
CA PRO A 163 14.48 -23.19 18.93
C PRO A 163 15.22 -22.55 20.13
N ALA A 164 15.85 -23.38 20.96
CA ALA A 164 16.57 -22.91 22.14
C ALA A 164 17.88 -22.19 21.82
N VAL A 165 18.37 -22.27 20.58
CA VAL A 165 19.62 -21.67 20.10
C VAL A 165 19.35 -20.96 18.76
N GLU A 166 19.79 -19.71 18.63
CA GLU A 166 19.77 -18.94 17.38
C GLU A 166 21.08 -19.18 16.61
N ALA A 167 21.00 -19.34 15.28
CA ALA A 167 22.14 -19.54 14.38
C ALA A 167 22.66 -18.22 13.81
#